data_AF-A0A612NHZ8-F1
#
_entry.id   AF-A0A612NHZ8-F1
#
_cell.length_a   1.000
_cell.length_b   1.000
_cell.length_c   1.000
_cell.angle_alpha   90.00
_cell.angle_beta   90.00
_cell.angle_gamma   90.00
#
_symmetry.space_group_name_H-M   'P 1'
#
loop_
_entity.id
_entity.type
_entity.pdbx_description
1 polymer ?
#
loop_
_entity_poly.entity_id
_entity_poly.type
_entity_poly.pdbx_seq_one_letter_code
_entity_poly.pdbx_strand_id
1 'polypeptide(L)'
;MPVLISGVLKDGTGTPVQNCTIQLKACRTSTTVVVNTVASENPDDAGRYSMDVEQGQYTVTLLVEGYPPSHAGVITVYDDSKPGTLNDFLGAMTEDDVRPEALRRFEAMVEEVARQASEASRNATAAGQASEQAQTSAGQAAESATAAVNAAGAAEASATQAASSAASAESSAGTATTKAGEASASAASADTARTAAAASAAAAKTSEANADVSRTAAGDSAAAAAASATAAQTSAARAGASETAAKTSETQAASSAGDAG
;
A
#
# COMPACT_ATOMS: atom_id res chain seq x y z
N MET A 1 -11.78 -46.81 -68.17
CA MET A 1 -11.74 -48.13 -68.88
C MET A 1 -13.12 -48.76 -68.81
N PRO A 2 -13.54 -49.62 -69.75
CA PRO A 2 -14.82 -50.30 -69.60
C PRO A 2 -14.78 -51.26 -68.40
N VAL A 3 -15.89 -51.32 -67.68
CA VAL A 3 -16.09 -52.19 -66.52
C VAL A 3 -16.95 -53.37 -66.95
N LEU A 4 -16.46 -54.58 -66.67
CA LEU A 4 -17.17 -55.80 -67.00
C LEU A 4 -18.37 -55.99 -66.07
N ILE A 5 -19.58 -55.90 -66.64
CA ILE A 5 -20.82 -56.27 -65.96
C ILE A 5 -21.25 -57.63 -66.47
N SER A 6 -21.15 -58.64 -65.60
CA SER A 6 -21.41 -60.03 -65.98
C SER A 6 -22.08 -60.80 -64.85
N GLY A 7 -22.87 -61.81 -65.21
CA GLY A 7 -23.59 -62.60 -64.23
C GLY A 7 -24.64 -63.49 -64.86
N VAL A 8 -25.56 -64.00 -64.03
CA VAL A 8 -26.73 -64.78 -64.48
C VAL A 8 -27.99 -63.98 -64.17
N LEU A 9 -28.75 -63.63 -65.21
CA LEU A 9 -30.05 -62.99 -65.06
C LEU A 9 -31.07 -64.05 -64.63
N LYS A 10 -31.62 -63.86 -63.44
CA LYS A 10 -32.59 -64.78 -62.83
C LYS A 10 -33.89 -64.06 -62.54
N ASP A 11 -35.00 -64.78 -62.65
CA ASP A 11 -36.29 -64.31 -62.18
C ASP A 11 -36.40 -64.37 -60.64
N GLY A 12 -37.54 -63.93 -60.09
CA GLY A 12 -37.82 -63.96 -58.65
C GLY A 12 -37.88 -65.37 -58.04
N THR A 13 -37.84 -66.43 -58.85
CA THR A 13 -37.77 -67.84 -58.42
C THR A 13 -36.36 -68.43 -58.53
N GLY A 14 -35.40 -67.65 -59.05
CA GLY A 14 -34.02 -68.09 -59.28
C GLY A 14 -33.80 -68.81 -60.61
N THR A 15 -34.82 -68.90 -61.46
CA THR A 15 -34.75 -69.54 -62.77
C THR A 15 -34.09 -68.60 -63.78
N PRO A 16 -33.16 -69.08 -64.63
CA PRO A 16 -32.55 -68.25 -65.67
C PRO A 16 -33.59 -67.67 -66.63
N VAL A 17 -33.51 -66.37 -66.90
CA VAL A 17 -34.39 -65.70 -67.84
C VAL A 17 -33.83 -65.86 -69.26
N GLN A 18 -34.53 -66.63 -70.10
CA GLN A 18 -34.20 -66.82 -71.52
C GLN A 18 -34.91 -65.76 -72.38
N ASN A 19 -34.41 -65.55 -73.61
CA ASN A 19 -34.97 -64.61 -74.60
C ASN A 19 -35.15 -63.19 -74.05
N CYS A 20 -34.24 -62.76 -73.17
CA CYS A 20 -34.19 -61.40 -72.65
C CYS A 20 -33.16 -60.56 -73.42
N THR A 21 -33.39 -59.26 -73.52
CA THR A 21 -32.38 -58.28 -73.91
C THR A 21 -32.20 -57.30 -72.76
N ILE A 22 -30.98 -57.17 -72.26
CA ILE A 22 -30.61 -56.16 -71.28
C ILE A 22 -30.19 -54.92 -72.05
N GLN A 23 -30.92 -53.82 -71.87
CA GLN A 23 -30.61 -52.53 -72.48
C GLN A 23 -30.10 -51.55 -71.44
N LEU A 24 -28.93 -50.96 -71.73
CA LEU A 24 -28.35 -49.87 -70.97
C LEU A 24 -28.41 -48.60 -71.82
N LYS A 25 -29.28 -47.67 -71.42
CA LYS A 25 -29.40 -46.37 -72.09
C LYS A 25 -28.72 -45.28 -71.28
N ALA A 26 -27.74 -44.59 -71.86
CA ALA A 26 -27.02 -43.51 -71.17
C ALA A 26 -27.97 -42.37 -70.78
N CYS A 27 -28.03 -42.07 -69.48
CA CYS A 27 -28.88 -41.02 -68.90
C CYS A 27 -28.32 -39.61 -69.11
N ARG A 28 -26.99 -39.49 -69.16
CA ARG A 28 -26.25 -38.23 -69.33
C ARG A 28 -24.97 -38.49 -70.14
N THR A 29 -24.48 -37.46 -70.82
CA THR A 29 -23.19 -37.52 -71.51
C THR A 29 -22.08 -37.65 -70.45
N SER A 30 -21.31 -38.72 -70.53
CA SER A 30 -20.08 -38.93 -69.77
C SER A 30 -18.86 -38.52 -70.60
N THR A 31 -17.67 -38.70 -70.04
CA THR A 31 -16.40 -38.45 -70.73
C THR A 31 -16.20 -39.38 -71.94
N THR A 32 -16.85 -40.54 -71.96
CA THR A 32 -16.68 -41.59 -73.00
C THR A 32 -17.97 -41.97 -73.73
N VAL A 33 -19.16 -41.66 -73.19
CA VAL A 33 -20.46 -42.04 -73.77
C VAL A 33 -21.41 -40.85 -73.87
N VAL A 34 -22.07 -40.68 -75.02
CA VAL A 34 -23.05 -39.62 -75.24
C VAL A 34 -24.43 -40.03 -74.71
N VAL A 35 -25.19 -39.07 -74.17
CA VAL A 35 -26.57 -39.31 -73.71
C VAL A 35 -27.44 -39.98 -74.79
N ASN A 36 -28.39 -40.81 -74.37
CA ASN A 36 -29.29 -41.61 -75.22
C ASN A 36 -28.65 -42.71 -76.06
N THR A 37 -27.32 -42.88 -76.03
CA THR A 37 -26.69 -44.08 -76.59
C THR A 37 -27.15 -45.33 -75.84
N VAL A 38 -27.40 -46.41 -76.58
CA VAL A 38 -27.91 -47.68 -76.04
C VAL A 38 -26.89 -48.79 -76.30
N ALA A 39 -26.50 -49.51 -75.24
CA ALA A 39 -25.86 -50.81 -75.34
C ALA A 39 -26.92 -51.89 -75.08
N SER A 40 -26.86 -52.99 -75.81
CA SER A 40 -27.77 -54.13 -75.66
C SER A 40 -26.98 -55.42 -75.58
N GLU A 41 -27.35 -56.27 -74.63
CA GLU A 41 -26.73 -57.58 -74.40
C GLU A 41 -27.83 -58.64 -74.28
N ASN A 42 -27.64 -59.77 -74.95
CA ASN A 42 -28.58 -60.88 -74.95
C ASN A 42 -27.99 -62.04 -74.13
N PRO A 43 -28.57 -62.36 -72.95
CA PRO A 43 -28.10 -63.50 -72.17
C PRO A 43 -28.29 -64.83 -72.92
N ASP A 44 -27.42 -65.80 -72.64
CA ASP A 44 -27.51 -67.15 -73.22
C ASP A 44 -28.69 -67.98 -72.67
N ASP A 45 -28.86 -69.22 -73.14
CA ASP A 45 -29.92 -70.14 -72.68
C ASP A 45 -29.83 -70.45 -71.16
N ALA A 46 -28.67 -70.21 -70.54
CA ALA A 46 -28.43 -70.33 -69.11
C ALA A 46 -28.56 -68.99 -68.37
N GLY A 47 -29.04 -67.94 -69.03
CA GLY A 47 -29.23 -66.58 -68.51
C GLY A 47 -27.93 -65.81 -68.29
N ARG A 48 -26.78 -66.27 -68.82
CA ARG A 48 -25.49 -65.62 -68.62
C ARG A 48 -25.34 -64.43 -69.56
N TYR A 49 -24.97 -63.28 -69.01
CA TYR A 49 -24.67 -62.08 -69.78
C TYR A 49 -23.26 -61.59 -69.44
N SER A 50 -22.63 -60.91 -70.39
CA SER A 50 -21.28 -60.36 -70.20
C SER A 50 -21.08 -59.16 -71.12
N MET A 51 -21.09 -57.95 -70.55
CA MET A 51 -20.90 -56.73 -71.32
C MET A 51 -19.85 -55.82 -70.71
N ASP A 52 -19.05 -55.20 -71.58
CA ASP A 52 -18.10 -54.15 -71.23
C ASP A 52 -18.84 -52.80 -71.24
N VAL A 53 -18.98 -52.18 -70.05
CA VAL A 53 -19.75 -50.94 -69.89
C VAL A 53 -18.83 -49.79 -69.53
N GLU A 54 -18.83 -48.76 -70.37
CA GLU A 54 -18.06 -47.53 -70.14
C GLU A 54 -18.57 -46.73 -68.94
N GLN A 55 -17.70 -45.88 -68.35
CA GLN A 55 -18.10 -45.03 -67.22
C GLN A 55 -19.28 -44.13 -67.57
N GLY A 56 -20.29 -44.08 -66.71
CA GLY A 56 -21.51 -43.34 -66.99
C GLY A 56 -22.67 -43.74 -66.10
N GLN A 57 -23.80 -43.06 -66.29
CA GLN A 57 -25.06 -43.40 -65.64
C GLN A 57 -26.01 -43.94 -66.69
N TYR A 58 -26.60 -45.11 -66.44
CA TYR A 58 -27.41 -45.83 -67.42
C TYR A 58 -28.76 -46.22 -66.84
N THR A 59 -29.83 -46.03 -67.61
CA THR A 59 -31.14 -46.63 -67.34
C THR A 59 -31.11 -48.06 -67.85
N VAL A 60 -31.36 -49.00 -66.95
CA VAL A 60 -31.41 -50.44 -67.24
C VAL A 60 -32.85 -50.83 -67.57
N THR A 61 -33.06 -51.38 -68.76
CA THR A 61 -34.36 -51.92 -69.19
C THR A 61 -34.19 -53.37 -69.62
N LEU A 62 -35.06 -54.25 -69.11
CA LEU A 62 -35.11 -55.67 -69.46
C LEU A 62 -36.26 -55.91 -70.43
N LEU A 63 -35.95 -56.46 -71.61
CA LEU A 63 -36.92 -56.76 -72.66
C LEU A 63 -36.99 -58.28 -72.82
N VAL A 64 -38.01 -58.90 -72.24
CA VAL A 64 -38.25 -60.34 -72.39
C VAL A 64 -39.25 -60.57 -73.52
N GLU A 65 -38.95 -61.48 -74.43
CA GLU A 65 -39.83 -61.81 -75.55
C GLU A 65 -41.23 -62.21 -75.07
N GLY A 66 -42.27 -61.52 -75.57
CA GLY A 66 -43.67 -61.71 -75.16
C GLY A 66 -44.14 -60.89 -73.96
N TYR A 67 -43.25 -60.13 -73.31
CA TYR A 67 -43.58 -59.25 -72.18
C TYR A 67 -43.29 -57.77 -72.50
N PRO A 68 -44.01 -56.81 -71.89
CA PRO A 68 -43.68 -55.40 -72.04
C PRO A 68 -42.29 -55.08 -71.47
N PRO A 69 -41.55 -54.10 -72.03
CA PRO A 69 -40.26 -53.66 -71.49
C PRO A 69 -40.37 -53.26 -70.01
N SER A 70 -39.45 -53.76 -69.18
CA SER A 70 -39.44 -53.52 -67.74
C SER A 70 -38.22 -52.70 -67.33
N HIS A 71 -38.45 -51.57 -66.67
CA HIS A 71 -37.37 -50.72 -66.15
C HIS A 71 -36.83 -51.30 -64.84
N ALA A 72 -35.60 -51.80 -64.88
CA ALA A 72 -34.96 -52.43 -63.73
C ALA A 72 -34.34 -51.41 -62.75
N GLY A 73 -33.96 -50.22 -63.24
CA GLY A 73 -33.45 -49.13 -62.43
C GLY A 73 -32.38 -48.32 -63.13
N VAL A 74 -31.64 -47.52 -62.37
CA VAL A 74 -30.50 -46.74 -62.86
C VAL A 74 -29.24 -47.25 -62.19
N ILE A 75 -28.19 -47.46 -62.97
CA ILE A 75 -26.86 -47.81 -62.47
C ILE A 75 -25.89 -46.66 -62.72
N THR A 76 -24.88 -46.55 -61.85
CA THR A 76 -23.74 -45.65 -62.06
C THR A 76 -22.46 -46.48 -62.10
N VAL A 77 -21.74 -46.39 -63.21
CA VAL A 77 -20.43 -47.02 -63.40
C VAL A 77 -19.36 -45.95 -63.27
N TYR A 78 -18.53 -46.07 -62.24
CA TYR A 78 -17.38 -45.20 -61.96
C TYR A 78 -16.11 -45.77 -62.59
N ASP A 79 -15.07 -44.95 -62.77
CA ASP A 79 -13.78 -45.40 -63.32
C ASP A 79 -13.06 -46.41 -62.41
N ASP A 80 -13.31 -46.35 -61.10
CA ASP A 80 -12.81 -47.29 -60.10
C ASP A 80 -13.80 -48.42 -59.76
N SER A 81 -14.91 -48.52 -60.49
CA SER A 81 -15.88 -49.60 -60.28
C SER A 81 -15.27 -50.95 -60.60
N LYS A 82 -15.46 -51.90 -59.68
CA LYS A 82 -15.00 -53.28 -59.85
C LYS A 82 -15.99 -54.05 -60.73
N PRO A 83 -15.52 -55.04 -61.53
CA PRO A 83 -16.41 -55.97 -62.20
C PRO A 83 -17.41 -56.61 -61.24
N GLY A 84 -18.66 -56.76 -61.67
CA GLY A 84 -19.75 -57.23 -60.82
C GLY A 84 -21.00 -57.59 -61.61
N THR A 85 -22.04 -58.01 -60.91
CA THR A 85 -23.34 -58.34 -61.51
C THR A 85 -24.19 -57.08 -61.68
N LEU A 86 -25.13 -57.10 -62.63
CA LEU A 86 -26.09 -56.01 -62.83
C LEU A 86 -26.84 -55.64 -61.54
N ASN A 87 -27.13 -56.62 -60.68
CA ASN A 87 -27.76 -56.38 -59.38
C ASN A 87 -26.84 -55.64 -58.40
N ASP A 88 -25.54 -55.90 -58.43
CA ASP A 88 -24.57 -55.18 -57.57
C ASP A 88 -24.55 -53.69 -57.89
N PHE A 89 -24.66 -53.34 -59.18
CA PHE A 89 -24.73 -51.95 -59.63
C PHE A 89 -26.10 -51.32 -59.37
N LEU A 90 -27.21 -52.08 -59.47
CA LEU A 90 -28.56 -51.58 -59.18
C LEU A 90 -28.80 -51.38 -57.67
N GLY A 91 -28.08 -52.10 -56.82
CA GLY A 91 -28.16 -51.98 -55.35
C GLY A 91 -27.13 -51.04 -54.73
N ALA A 92 -26.23 -50.45 -55.53
CA ALA A 92 -25.20 -49.56 -55.04
C ALA A 92 -25.80 -48.22 -54.59
N MET A 93 -25.42 -47.75 -53.39
CA MET A 93 -25.74 -46.40 -52.90
C MET A 93 -25.18 -45.36 -53.87
N THR A 94 -25.99 -44.37 -54.23
CA THR A 94 -25.60 -43.32 -55.18
C THR A 94 -25.10 -42.07 -54.45
N GLU A 95 -24.34 -41.22 -55.14
CA GLU A 95 -23.89 -39.92 -54.60
C GLU A 95 -25.04 -39.02 -54.13
N ASP A 96 -26.21 -39.16 -54.75
CA ASP A 96 -27.39 -38.38 -54.39
C ASP A 96 -27.96 -38.79 -53.02
N ASP A 97 -27.69 -40.02 -52.56
CA ASP A 97 -28.12 -40.51 -51.26
C ASP A 97 -27.28 -39.93 -50.11
N VAL A 98 -25.99 -39.64 -50.35
CA VAL A 98 -25.04 -39.16 -49.33
C VAL A 98 -24.90 -37.63 -49.28
N ARG A 99 -25.25 -36.94 -50.37
CA ARG A 99 -25.13 -35.47 -50.49
C ARG A 99 -25.92 -34.68 -49.43
N PRO A 100 -27.17 -35.03 -49.07
CA PRO A 100 -27.91 -34.31 -48.04
C PRO A 100 -27.25 -34.41 -46.66
N GLU A 101 -26.67 -35.55 -46.31
CA GLU A 101 -26.04 -35.74 -45.00
C GLU A 101 -24.70 -35.01 -44.91
N ALA A 102 -23.90 -35.02 -45.98
CA ALA A 102 -22.65 -34.29 -46.04
C ALA A 102 -22.84 -32.78 -45.89
N LEU A 103 -23.86 -32.21 -46.55
CA LEU A 103 -24.19 -30.79 -46.42
C LEU A 103 -24.63 -30.44 -44.99
N ARG A 104 -25.48 -31.26 -44.37
CA ARG A 104 -25.91 -31.04 -42.98
C ARG A 104 -24.75 -31.08 -41.99
N ARG A 105 -23.78 -31.98 -42.17
CA ARG A 105 -22.57 -32.04 -41.33
C ARG A 105 -21.67 -30.82 -41.54
N PHE A 106 -21.56 -30.33 -42.78
CA PHE A 106 -20.82 -29.12 -43.09
C PHE A 106 -21.45 -27.88 -42.44
N GLU A 107 -22.77 -27.72 -42.55
CA GLU A 107 -23.50 -26.62 -41.90
C GLU A 107 -23.31 -26.63 -40.38
N ALA A 108 -23.43 -27.81 -39.73
CA ALA A 108 -23.19 -27.94 -38.30
C ALA A 108 -21.74 -27.58 -37.90
N MET A 109 -20.75 -27.94 -38.73
CA MET A 109 -19.36 -27.55 -38.51
C MET A 109 -19.16 -26.04 -38.63
N VAL A 110 -19.78 -25.40 -39.62
CA VAL A 110 -19.71 -23.94 -39.81
C VAL A 110 -20.35 -23.20 -38.64
N GLU A 111 -21.50 -23.66 -38.15
CA GLU A 111 -22.17 -23.09 -36.99
C GLU A 111 -21.29 -23.20 -35.72
N GLU A 112 -20.67 -24.35 -35.52
CA GLU A 112 -19.75 -24.57 -34.39
C GLU A 112 -18.49 -23.68 -34.50
N VAL A 113 -17.92 -23.52 -35.69
CA VAL A 113 -16.79 -22.59 -35.91
C VAL A 113 -17.21 -21.15 -35.64
N ALA A 114 -18.42 -20.73 -36.06
CA ALA A 114 -18.93 -19.40 -35.78
C ALA A 114 -19.15 -19.16 -34.28
N ARG A 115 -19.65 -20.18 -33.56
CA ARG A 115 -19.77 -20.16 -32.10
C ARG A 115 -18.41 -20.01 -31.42
N GLN A 116 -17.43 -20.84 -31.81
CA GLN A 116 -16.08 -20.79 -31.26
C GLN A 116 -15.39 -19.46 -31.55
N ALA A 117 -15.55 -18.89 -32.75
CA ALA A 117 -15.02 -17.58 -33.09
C ALA A 117 -15.63 -16.46 -32.22
N SER A 118 -16.94 -16.54 -31.95
CA SER A 118 -17.64 -15.60 -31.07
C SER A 118 -17.14 -15.69 -29.63
N GLU A 119 -16.91 -16.91 -29.12
CA GLU A 119 -16.35 -17.12 -27.78
C GLU A 119 -14.90 -16.65 -27.68
N ALA A 120 -14.07 -16.93 -28.69
CA ALA A 120 -12.70 -16.43 -28.75
C ALA A 120 -12.66 -14.90 -28.73
N SER A 121 -13.57 -14.24 -29.46
CA SER A 121 -13.69 -12.77 -29.44
C SER A 121 -14.06 -12.24 -28.05
N ARG A 122 -15.07 -12.84 -27.40
CA ARG A 122 -15.46 -12.46 -26.02
C ARG A 122 -14.33 -12.67 -25.02
N ASN A 123 -13.62 -13.78 -25.12
CA ASN A 123 -12.48 -14.09 -24.26
C ASN A 123 -11.33 -13.10 -24.46
N ALA A 124 -11.06 -12.69 -25.71
CA ALA A 124 -10.06 -11.66 -26.00
C ALA A 124 -10.45 -10.30 -25.40
N THR A 125 -11.72 -9.91 -25.49
CA THR A 125 -12.21 -8.68 -24.85
C THR A 125 -12.08 -8.75 -23.32
N ALA A 126 -12.49 -9.86 -22.71
CA ALA A 126 -12.37 -10.05 -21.26
C ALA A 126 -10.91 -10.02 -20.79
N ALA A 127 -10.00 -10.64 -21.55
CA ALA A 127 -8.57 -10.59 -21.28
C ALA A 127 -8.00 -9.17 -21.39
N GLY A 128 -8.46 -8.39 -22.38
CA GLY A 128 -8.11 -6.97 -22.53
C GLY A 128 -8.53 -6.15 -21.31
N GLN A 129 -9.80 -6.29 -20.88
CA GLN A 129 -10.32 -5.60 -19.69
C GLN A 129 -9.56 -6.00 -18.41
N ALA A 130 -9.27 -7.29 -18.25
CA ALA A 130 -8.48 -7.78 -17.12
C ALA A 130 -7.06 -7.20 -17.11
N SER A 131 -6.43 -7.06 -18.28
CA SER A 131 -5.13 -6.42 -18.42
C SER A 131 -5.16 -4.93 -18.04
N GLU A 132 -6.17 -4.18 -18.50
CA GLU A 132 -6.35 -2.77 -18.13
C GLU A 132 -6.59 -2.60 -16.62
N GLN A 133 -7.36 -3.49 -16.02
CA GLN A 133 -7.60 -3.50 -14.57
C GLN A 133 -6.30 -3.80 -13.80
N ALA A 134 -5.51 -4.77 -14.26
CA ALA A 134 -4.22 -5.08 -13.65
C ALA A 134 -3.23 -3.91 -13.75
N GLN A 135 -3.20 -3.20 -14.88
CA GLN A 135 -2.38 -1.99 -15.05
C GLN A 135 -2.84 -0.88 -14.10
N THR A 136 -4.14 -0.68 -13.94
CA THR A 136 -4.71 0.27 -12.98
C THR A 136 -4.32 -0.06 -11.55
N SER A 137 -4.48 -1.34 -11.15
CA SER A 137 -4.07 -1.80 -9.82
C SER A 137 -2.56 -1.67 -9.58
N ALA A 138 -1.72 -1.91 -10.59
CA ALA A 138 -0.28 -1.68 -10.50
C ALA A 138 0.05 -0.19 -10.29
N GLY A 139 -0.66 0.72 -10.98
CA GLY A 139 -0.54 2.16 -10.76
C GLY A 139 -0.91 2.58 -9.34
N GLN A 140 -2.04 2.10 -8.82
CA GLN A 140 -2.47 2.36 -7.44
C GLN A 140 -1.47 1.83 -6.39
N ALA A 141 -0.86 0.66 -6.66
CA ALA A 141 0.17 0.11 -5.80
C ALA A 141 1.44 0.98 -5.79
N ALA A 142 1.85 1.51 -6.96
CA ALA A 142 2.99 2.42 -7.05
C ALA A 142 2.74 3.77 -6.34
N GLU A 143 1.53 4.32 -6.47
CA GLU A 143 1.11 5.52 -5.72
C GLU A 143 1.12 5.27 -4.21
N SER A 144 0.58 4.13 -3.78
CA SER A 144 0.58 3.72 -2.37
C SER A 144 1.99 3.55 -1.81
N ALA A 145 2.90 2.95 -2.59
CA ALA A 145 4.31 2.83 -2.21
C ALA A 145 4.98 4.20 -2.05
N THR A 146 4.69 5.14 -2.95
CA THR A 146 5.21 6.52 -2.88
C THR A 146 4.68 7.24 -1.63
N ALA A 147 3.38 7.09 -1.33
CA ALA A 147 2.77 7.65 -0.13
C ALA A 147 3.41 7.08 1.15
N ALA A 148 3.71 5.78 1.18
CA ALA A 148 4.37 5.14 2.33
C ALA A 148 5.79 5.68 2.56
N VAL A 149 6.58 5.88 1.50
CA VAL A 149 7.92 6.49 1.59
C VAL A 149 7.84 7.93 2.13
N ASN A 150 6.90 8.72 1.63
CA ASN A 150 6.70 10.10 2.10
C ASN A 150 6.28 10.14 3.58
N ALA A 151 5.39 9.23 4.00
CA ALA A 151 4.97 9.11 5.38
C ALA A 151 6.13 8.72 6.29
N ALA A 152 6.99 7.79 5.86
CA ALA A 152 8.20 7.42 6.59
C ALA A 152 9.16 8.61 6.76
N GLY A 153 9.39 9.39 5.69
CA GLY A 153 10.21 10.60 5.75
C GLY A 153 9.63 11.67 6.70
N ALA A 154 8.31 11.86 6.69
CA ALA A 154 7.64 12.78 7.63
C ALA A 154 7.78 12.31 9.09
N ALA A 155 7.71 11.00 9.34
CA ALA A 155 7.92 10.42 10.65
C ALA A 155 9.37 10.62 11.14
N GLU A 156 10.37 10.44 10.27
CA GLU A 156 11.78 10.69 10.58
C GLU A 156 12.05 12.16 10.93
N ALA A 157 11.49 13.09 10.15
CA ALA A 157 11.57 14.51 10.43
C ALA A 157 10.93 14.86 11.80
N SER A 158 9.78 14.26 12.10
CA SER A 158 9.08 14.43 13.38
C SER A 158 9.91 13.90 14.56
N ALA A 159 10.57 12.75 14.39
CA ALA A 159 11.47 12.19 15.40
C ALA A 159 12.68 13.10 15.66
N THR A 160 13.26 13.69 14.61
CA THR A 160 14.37 14.64 14.72
C THR A 160 13.95 15.92 15.47
N GLN A 161 12.75 16.43 15.18
CA GLN A 161 12.19 17.58 15.87
C GLN A 161 11.92 17.29 17.36
N ALA A 162 11.42 16.10 17.68
CA ALA A 162 11.20 15.66 19.05
C ALA A 162 12.53 15.58 19.82
N ALA A 163 13.58 14.99 19.22
CA ALA A 163 14.91 14.93 19.82
C ALA A 163 15.50 16.33 20.10
N SER A 164 15.35 17.26 19.15
CA SER A 164 15.81 18.65 19.31
C SER A 164 15.06 19.37 20.44
N SER A 165 13.76 19.11 20.56
CA SER A 165 12.93 19.65 21.64
C SER A 165 13.33 19.09 23.01
N ALA A 166 13.63 17.79 23.09
CA ALA A 166 14.13 17.15 24.30
C ALA A 166 15.48 17.76 24.74
N ALA A 167 16.43 17.94 23.83
CA ALA A 167 17.71 18.58 24.14
C ALA A 167 17.55 20.03 24.63
N SER A 168 16.60 20.78 24.06
CA SER A 168 16.27 22.14 24.50
C SER A 168 15.68 22.15 25.91
N ALA A 169 14.83 21.17 26.24
CA ALA A 169 14.26 20.99 27.57
C ALA A 169 15.32 20.63 28.61
N GLU A 170 16.27 19.74 28.27
CA GLU A 170 17.41 19.40 29.13
C GLU A 170 18.29 20.61 29.43
N SER A 171 18.63 21.41 28.41
CA SER A 171 19.39 22.66 28.59
C SER A 171 18.66 23.65 29.51
N SER A 172 17.34 23.78 29.33
CA SER A 172 16.50 24.63 30.18
C SER A 172 16.47 24.15 31.63
N ALA A 173 16.38 22.83 31.84
CA ALA A 173 16.44 22.22 33.17
C ALA A 173 17.80 22.45 33.86
N GLY A 174 18.90 22.35 33.10
CA GLY A 174 20.24 22.68 33.59
C GLY A 174 20.34 24.15 34.02
N THR A 175 19.82 25.06 33.21
CA THR A 175 19.76 26.50 33.53
C THR A 175 18.95 26.76 34.80
N ALA A 176 17.79 26.12 34.94
CA ALA A 176 16.94 26.24 36.13
C ALA A 176 17.67 25.73 37.39
N THR A 177 18.41 24.63 37.28
CA THR A 177 19.22 24.07 38.38
C THR A 177 20.31 25.06 38.81
N THR A 178 21.03 25.65 37.86
CA THR A 178 22.03 26.69 38.15
C THR A 178 21.40 27.89 38.86
N LYS A 179 20.26 28.38 38.37
CA LYS A 179 19.55 29.51 38.99
C LYS A 179 19.05 29.20 40.40
N ALA A 180 18.58 27.98 40.65
CA ALA A 180 18.22 27.54 42.00
C ALA A 180 19.44 27.54 42.95
N GLY A 181 20.61 27.12 42.45
CA GLY A 181 21.87 27.20 43.18
C GLY A 181 22.29 28.63 43.51
N GLU A 182 22.25 29.53 42.52
CA GLU A 182 22.52 30.96 42.70
C GLU A 182 21.58 31.59 43.74
N ALA A 183 20.27 31.31 43.66
CA ALA A 183 19.29 31.81 44.61
C ALA A 183 19.58 31.32 46.04
N SER A 184 19.98 30.05 46.20
CA SER A 184 20.36 29.48 47.50
C SER A 184 21.60 30.16 48.09
N ALA A 185 22.61 30.45 47.25
CA ALA A 185 23.81 31.18 47.67
C ALA A 185 23.50 32.63 48.06
N SER A 186 22.61 33.31 47.31
CA SER A 186 22.13 34.65 47.66
C SER A 186 21.37 34.66 48.98
N ALA A 187 20.53 33.66 49.25
CA ALA A 187 19.83 33.52 50.53
C ALA A 187 20.81 33.37 51.71
N ALA A 188 21.82 32.51 51.57
CA ALA A 188 22.86 32.33 52.60
C ALA A 188 23.66 33.63 52.85
N SER A 189 23.93 34.38 51.78
CA SER A 189 24.61 35.68 51.87
C SER A 189 23.74 36.71 52.61
N ALA A 190 22.43 36.72 52.35
CA ALA A 190 21.48 37.57 53.05
C ALA A 190 21.39 37.24 54.55
N ASP A 191 21.41 35.96 54.92
CA ASP A 191 21.42 35.53 56.34
C ASP A 191 22.72 35.94 57.05
N THR A 192 23.85 35.85 56.36
CA THR A 192 25.14 36.33 56.87
C THR A 192 25.11 37.83 57.10
N ALA A 193 24.59 38.60 56.13
CA ALA A 193 24.44 40.05 56.25
C ALA A 193 23.48 40.44 57.40
N ARG A 194 22.38 39.71 57.58
CA ARG A 194 21.45 39.89 58.71
C ARG A 194 22.14 39.68 60.05
N THR A 195 22.97 38.64 60.17
CA THR A 195 23.73 38.35 61.38
C THR A 195 24.75 39.43 61.68
N ALA A 196 25.49 39.89 60.66
CA ALA A 196 26.45 40.99 60.78
C ALA A 196 25.74 42.30 61.21
N ALA A 197 24.59 42.62 60.62
CA ALA A 197 23.79 43.79 61.00
C ALA A 197 23.33 43.71 62.46
N ALA A 198 22.89 42.54 62.94
CA ALA A 198 22.52 42.33 64.33
C ALA A 198 23.70 42.52 65.30
N ALA A 199 24.89 42.02 64.94
CA ALA A 199 26.11 42.23 65.72
C ALA A 199 26.50 43.72 65.79
N SER A 200 26.45 44.42 64.66
CA SER A 200 26.70 45.88 64.61
C SER A 200 25.72 46.67 65.48
N ALA A 201 24.44 46.29 65.49
CA ALA A 201 23.43 46.92 66.35
C ALA A 201 23.71 46.68 67.85
N ALA A 202 24.18 45.48 68.23
CA ALA A 202 24.58 45.19 69.60
C ALA A 202 25.83 45.97 70.03
N ALA A 203 26.81 46.11 69.13
CA ALA A 203 27.99 46.93 69.36
C ALA A 203 27.63 48.41 69.55
N ALA A 204 26.70 48.94 68.73
CA ALA A 204 26.20 50.30 68.87
C ALA A 204 25.56 50.54 70.25
N LYS A 205 24.69 49.64 70.72
CA LYS A 205 24.10 49.71 72.08
C LYS A 205 25.17 49.69 73.19
N THR A 206 26.21 48.89 73.01
CA THR A 206 27.34 48.84 73.96
C THR A 206 28.08 50.18 73.99
N SER A 207 28.31 50.78 72.83
CA SER A 207 28.92 52.12 72.73
C SER A 207 28.05 53.21 73.35
N GLU A 208 26.72 53.17 73.17
CA GLU A 208 25.78 54.07 73.86
C GLU A 208 25.91 53.95 75.38
N ALA A 209 25.91 52.73 75.92
CA ALA A 209 26.09 52.50 77.36
C ALA A 209 27.45 53.02 77.88
N ASN A 210 28.53 52.81 77.12
CA ASN A 210 29.86 53.32 77.47
C ASN A 210 29.92 54.85 77.46
N ALA A 211 29.23 55.50 76.51
CA ALA A 211 29.10 56.95 76.46
C ALA A 211 28.32 57.49 77.69
N ASP A 212 27.25 56.80 78.09
CA ASP A 212 26.48 57.14 79.29
C ASP A 212 27.32 57.03 80.57
N VAL A 213 28.10 55.96 80.72
CA VAL A 213 29.04 55.78 81.85
C VAL A 213 30.08 56.89 81.87
N SER A 214 30.66 57.22 80.71
CA SER A 214 31.67 58.28 80.59
C SER A 214 31.10 59.65 80.97
N ARG A 215 29.86 59.94 80.56
CA ARG A 215 29.15 61.15 80.94
C ARG A 215 28.90 61.23 82.45
N THR A 216 28.49 60.13 83.09
CA THR A 216 28.33 60.07 84.55
C THR A 216 29.66 60.34 85.26
N ALA A 217 30.74 59.66 84.84
CA ALA A 217 32.07 59.84 85.42
C ALA A 217 32.59 61.29 85.27
N ALA A 218 32.31 61.94 84.13
CA ALA A 218 32.62 63.35 83.92
C ALA A 218 31.82 64.26 84.87
N GLY A 219 30.54 63.95 85.11
CA GLY A 219 29.71 64.64 86.09
C GLY A 219 30.23 64.51 87.52
N ASP A 220 30.60 63.30 87.94
CA ASP A 220 31.20 63.03 89.25
C ASP A 220 32.52 63.79 89.44
N SER A 221 33.36 63.79 88.39
CA SER A 221 34.63 64.55 88.38
C SER A 221 34.39 66.05 88.50
N ALA A 222 33.37 66.60 87.83
CA ALA A 222 33.00 68.00 87.95
C ALA A 222 32.50 68.36 89.37
N ALA A 223 31.71 67.47 89.99
CA ALA A 223 31.26 67.65 91.38
C ALA A 223 32.44 67.62 92.37
N ALA A 224 33.37 66.68 92.20
CA ALA A 224 34.59 66.61 93.01
C ALA A 224 35.47 67.87 92.85
N ALA A 225 35.60 68.39 91.63
CA ALA A 225 36.31 69.64 91.37
C ALA A 225 35.63 70.85 92.05
N ALA A 226 34.29 70.93 92.00
CA ALA A 226 33.54 71.98 92.69
C ALA A 226 33.72 71.92 94.21
N ALA A 227 33.63 70.73 94.81
CA ALA A 227 33.86 70.53 96.24
C ALA A 227 35.30 70.94 96.64
N SER A 228 36.29 70.58 95.82
CA SER A 228 37.69 70.99 96.03
C SER A 228 37.85 72.51 95.96
N ALA A 229 37.17 73.18 95.02
CA ALA A 229 37.16 74.64 94.93
C ALA A 229 36.53 75.30 96.18
N THR A 230 35.41 74.76 96.69
CA THR A 230 34.81 75.23 97.95
C THR A 230 35.73 75.03 99.15
N ALA A 231 36.42 73.89 99.24
CA ALA A 231 37.40 73.62 100.28
C ALA A 231 38.58 74.60 100.22
N ALA A 232 39.06 74.92 99.02
CA ALA A 232 40.10 75.94 98.80
C ALA A 232 39.61 77.34 99.22
N GLN A 233 38.40 77.75 98.84
CA GLN A 233 37.79 79.01 99.29
C GLN A 233 37.68 79.10 100.81
N THR A 234 37.24 78.02 101.46
CA THR A 234 37.14 77.93 102.92
C THR A 234 38.51 78.07 103.57
N SER A 235 39.52 77.40 103.02
CA SER A 235 40.90 77.48 103.50
C SER A 235 41.47 78.89 103.34
N ALA A 236 41.20 79.55 102.21
CA ALA A 236 41.57 80.94 101.97
C ALA A 236 40.90 81.89 102.99
N ALA A 237 39.61 81.70 103.29
CA ALA A 237 38.92 82.48 104.31
C ALA A 237 39.51 82.27 105.72
N ARG A 238 39.86 81.03 106.09
CA ARG A 238 40.57 80.72 107.35
C ARG A 238 41.95 81.37 107.41
N ALA A 239 42.69 81.38 106.30
CA ALA A 239 43.98 82.05 106.20
C ALA A 239 43.82 83.57 106.40
N GLY A 240 42.85 84.21 105.76
CA GLY A 240 42.56 85.64 105.96
C GLY A 240 42.10 85.98 107.38
N ALA A 241 41.29 85.12 108.01
CA ALA A 241 40.93 85.28 109.42
C ALA A 241 42.15 85.15 110.35
N SER A 242 43.07 84.22 110.04
CA SER A 242 44.33 84.04 110.77
C SER A 242 45.25 85.25 110.59
N GLU A 243 45.34 85.80 109.38
CA GLU A 243 46.07 87.06 109.11
C GLU A 243 45.50 88.21 109.93
N THR A 244 44.17 88.34 109.99
CA THR A 244 43.48 89.35 110.80
C THR A 244 43.78 89.18 112.29
N ALA A 245 43.68 87.96 112.81
CA ALA A 245 43.99 87.64 114.20
C ALA A 245 45.46 87.91 114.55
N ALA A 246 46.39 87.63 113.63
CA ALA A 246 47.80 87.96 113.76
C ALA A 246 48.00 89.49 113.86
N LYS A 247 47.38 90.29 112.98
CA LYS A 247 47.42 91.76 113.04
C LYS A 247 46.83 92.32 114.34
N THR A 248 45.73 91.76 114.83
CA THR A 248 45.15 92.14 116.14
C THR A 248 46.11 91.82 117.29
N SER A 249 46.74 90.64 117.27
CA SER A 249 47.73 90.25 118.28
C SER A 249 48.96 91.16 118.25
N GLU A 250 49.43 91.53 117.07
CA GLU A 250 50.53 92.49 116.86
C GLU A 250 50.18 93.89 117.41
N THR A 251 48.94 94.34 117.18
CA THR A 251 48.42 95.60 117.74
C THR A 251 48.33 95.54 119.28
N GLN A 252 47.80 94.45 119.84
CA GLN A 252 47.73 94.24 121.29
C GLN A 252 49.10 94.16 121.94
N ALA A 253 50.09 93.52 121.29
CA ALA A 253 51.47 93.50 121.75
C ALA A 253 52.09 94.91 121.73
N ALA A 254 51.81 95.72 120.70
CA ALA A 254 52.23 97.12 120.63
C ALA A 254 51.57 98.00 121.72
N SER A 255 50.28 97.79 122.03
CA SER A 255 49.59 98.50 123.13
C SER A 255 50.11 98.09 124.51
N SER A 256 50.39 96.81 124.72
CA SER A 256 50.96 96.27 125.97
C SER A 256 52.38 96.76 126.23
N ALA A 257 53.14 97.05 125.17
CA ALA A 257 54.44 97.71 125.25
C ALA A 257 54.35 99.23 125.53
N GLY A 258 53.20 99.86 125.25
CA GLY A 258 52.94 101.28 125.52
C GLY A 258 52.46 101.58 126.95
N ASP A 259 51.74 100.65 127.61
CA ASP A 259 51.31 100.77 129.02
C ASP A 259 52.40 100.41 130.05
N ALA A 260 53.57 99.97 129.58
CA ALA A 260 54.73 99.59 130.40
C ALA A 260 55.84 100.66 130.46
N GLY A 261 55.55 101.90 130.03
CA GLY A 261 56.49 103.02 129.97
C GLY A 261 56.09 104.22 130.82
#